data_AF-A0A936PU48-F1
#
_entry.id   AF-A0A936PU48-F1
#
_cell.length_a   1.000
_cell.length_b   1.000
_cell.length_c   1.000
_cell.angle_alpha   90.00
_cell.angle_beta   90.00
_cell.angle_gamma   90.00
#
_symmetry.space_group_name_H-M   'P 1'
#
loop_
_entity.id
_entity.type
_entity.pdbx_description
1 polymer ?
#
loop_
_entity_poly.entity_id
_entity_poly.type
_entity_poly.pdbx_seq_one_letter_code
_entity_poly.pdbx_strand_id
1 'polypeptide(L)'
;MTGLLLTLLNVVIPVVSAAEEGAPAVSARDEAYRKAEAKRLSDELEKLVRRQAWAGAARTYAELEAIGLPLGVDELYAGALTARQLGEMALVYERLLAAAKLDGRREIVDWLWAIDTGYGRVSLAGDPASPPTLSADTPPLLPEQRACVEAAQRHLSESGRFDGLLPAGTYRVNGVAVEVIPGEDPVVLDLTPAPTGRRRR
;
A
#
# COMPACT_ATOMS: atom_id res chain seq x y z
N MET A 1 -22.93 -30.46 60.11
CA MET A 1 -23.94 -29.38 60.05
C MET A 1 -23.31 -28.09 60.50
N THR A 2 -22.79 -27.28 59.58
CA THR A 2 -22.57 -25.83 59.76
C THR A 2 -22.28 -25.25 58.38
N GLY A 3 -23.17 -24.40 57.91
CA GLY A 3 -23.09 -23.76 56.60
C GLY A 3 -22.08 -22.61 56.58
N LEU A 4 -21.57 -22.32 55.39
CA LEU A 4 -20.92 -21.05 55.10
C LEU A 4 -21.59 -20.47 53.85
N LEU A 5 -22.38 -19.42 54.07
CA LEU A 5 -22.96 -18.58 53.03
C LEU A 5 -21.81 -17.87 52.28
N LEU A 6 -21.68 -18.07 50.98
CA LEU A 6 -20.88 -17.21 50.10
C LEU A 6 -21.76 -16.05 49.64
N THR A 7 -21.52 -14.86 50.19
CA THR A 7 -22.15 -13.61 49.75
C THR A 7 -21.46 -13.12 48.48
N LEU A 8 -22.16 -13.15 47.35
CA LEU A 8 -21.72 -12.54 46.10
C LEU A 8 -21.77 -11.00 46.24
N LEU A 9 -20.60 -10.36 46.30
CA LEU A 9 -20.48 -8.91 46.13
C LEU A 9 -20.73 -8.56 44.66
N ASN A 10 -21.86 -7.91 44.41
CA ASN A 10 -22.21 -7.36 43.11
C ASN A 10 -21.51 -5.98 42.96
N VAL A 11 -20.32 -5.97 42.36
CA VAL A 11 -19.59 -4.72 42.06
C VAL A 11 -20.16 -4.16 40.74
N VAL A 12 -21.05 -3.18 40.86
CA VAL A 12 -21.51 -2.38 39.73
C VAL A 12 -20.39 -1.40 39.36
N ILE A 13 -19.66 -1.70 38.29
CA ILE A 13 -18.71 -0.76 37.69
C ILE A 13 -19.54 0.24 36.85
N PRO A 14 -19.53 1.54 37.15
CA PRO A 14 -20.14 2.52 36.25
C PRO A 14 -19.33 2.55 34.94
N VAL A 15 -20.00 2.20 33.84
CA VAL A 15 -19.51 2.49 32.48
C VAL A 15 -19.48 4.01 32.36
N VAL A 16 -18.28 4.58 32.42
CA VAL A 16 -18.04 5.96 32.02
C VAL A 16 -18.25 6.02 30.51
N SER A 17 -19.41 6.54 30.11
CA SER A 17 -19.72 6.86 28.72
C SER A 17 -18.78 8.00 28.31
N ALA A 18 -17.73 7.68 27.56
CA ALA A 18 -16.92 8.68 26.89
C ALA A 18 -17.86 9.47 25.95
N ALA A 19 -17.96 10.78 26.19
CA ALA A 19 -18.69 11.68 25.32
C ALA A 19 -18.07 11.59 23.91
N GLU A 20 -18.89 11.24 22.92
CA GLU A 20 -18.57 11.46 21.52
C GLU A 20 -18.39 12.96 21.31
N GLU A 21 -17.14 13.42 21.28
CA GLU A 21 -16.80 14.74 20.75
C GLU A 21 -17.27 14.80 19.29
N GLY A 22 -18.38 15.50 19.07
CA GLY A 22 -19.02 15.64 17.77
C GLY A 22 -18.05 16.23 16.75
N ALA A 23 -17.71 15.44 15.73
CA ALA A 23 -17.02 15.93 14.55
C ALA A 23 -17.79 17.13 13.97
N PRO A 24 -17.09 18.20 13.53
CA PRO A 24 -17.74 19.37 12.97
C PRO A 24 -18.58 18.97 11.75
N ALA A 25 -19.86 19.36 11.74
CA ALA A 25 -20.73 19.13 10.60
C ALA A 25 -20.18 19.85 9.38
N VAL A 26 -19.81 19.10 8.34
CA VAL A 26 -19.33 19.67 7.06
C VAL A 26 -20.49 20.42 6.41
N SER A 27 -20.27 21.67 6.00
CA SER A 27 -21.35 22.44 5.38
C SER A 27 -21.69 21.88 4.00
N ALA A 28 -22.97 21.99 3.59
CA ALA A 28 -23.40 21.58 2.25
C ALA A 28 -22.59 22.28 1.14
N ARG A 29 -22.11 23.49 1.39
CA ARG A 29 -21.24 24.24 0.49
C ARG A 29 -19.87 23.58 0.34
N ASP A 30 -19.27 23.13 1.44
CA ASP A 30 -17.96 22.46 1.43
C ASP A 30 -18.06 21.09 0.73
N GLU A 31 -19.16 20.37 0.93
CA GLU A 31 -19.40 19.12 0.21
C GLU A 31 -19.56 19.35 -1.30
N ALA A 32 -20.31 20.37 -1.71
CA ALA A 32 -20.45 20.74 -3.12
C ALA A 32 -19.10 21.15 -3.74
N TYR A 33 -18.28 21.90 -3.01
CA TYR A 33 -16.93 22.27 -3.45
C TYR A 33 -16.05 21.03 -3.64
N ARG A 34 -16.00 20.12 -2.67
CA ARG A 34 -15.23 18.88 -2.77
C ARG A 34 -15.66 18.01 -3.95
N LYS A 35 -16.97 17.88 -4.21
CA LYS A 35 -17.50 17.15 -5.37
C LYS A 35 -17.10 17.78 -6.69
N ALA A 36 -17.17 19.11 -6.79
CA ALA A 36 -16.75 19.83 -7.99
C ALA A 36 -15.25 19.66 -8.25
N GLU A 37 -14.43 19.74 -7.19
CA GLU A 37 -12.98 19.58 -7.31
C GLU A 37 -12.58 18.14 -7.66
N ALA A 38 -13.22 17.14 -7.03
CA ALA A 38 -13.01 15.74 -7.38
C ALA A 38 -13.33 15.48 -8.86
N LYS A 39 -14.43 16.06 -9.37
CA LYS A 39 -14.75 15.96 -10.79
C LYS A 39 -13.66 16.60 -11.68
N ARG A 40 -13.19 17.80 -11.33
CA ARG A 40 -12.13 18.50 -12.07
C ARG A 40 -10.85 17.66 -12.13
N LEU A 41 -10.43 17.10 -11.00
CA LEU A 41 -9.24 16.24 -10.91
C LEU A 41 -9.42 14.93 -11.67
N SER A 42 -10.60 14.30 -11.63
CA SER A 42 -10.89 13.11 -12.43
C SER A 42 -10.77 13.38 -13.94
N ASP A 43 -11.37 14.47 -14.43
CA ASP A 43 -11.26 14.89 -15.83
C ASP A 43 -9.80 15.20 -16.24
N GLU A 44 -8.99 15.70 -15.30
CA GLU A 44 -7.55 15.96 -15.51
C GLU A 44 -6.72 14.67 -15.52
N LEU A 45 -6.98 13.77 -14.58
CA LEU A 45 -6.33 12.47 -14.47
C LEU A 45 -6.51 11.66 -15.76
N GLU A 46 -7.74 11.59 -16.28
CA GLU A 46 -8.04 10.90 -17.54
C GLU A 46 -7.19 11.45 -18.69
N LYS A 47 -7.10 12.78 -18.81
CA LYS A 47 -6.30 13.46 -19.86
C LYS A 47 -4.81 13.15 -19.71
N LEU A 48 -4.29 13.13 -18.48
CA LEU A 48 -2.88 12.84 -18.21
C LEU A 48 -2.55 11.38 -18.53
N VAL A 49 -3.39 10.43 -18.11
CA VAL A 49 -3.25 9.00 -18.43
C VAL A 49 -3.29 8.78 -19.93
N ARG A 50 -4.26 9.37 -20.65
CA ARG A 50 -4.36 9.27 -22.11
C ARG A 50 -3.12 9.81 -22.84
N ARG A 51 -2.47 10.83 -22.29
CA ARG A 51 -1.23 11.42 -22.83
C ARG A 51 0.04 10.74 -22.31
N GLN A 52 -0.09 9.70 -21.49
CA GLN A 52 1.03 9.00 -20.86
C GLN A 52 1.91 9.93 -19.99
N ALA A 53 1.30 10.96 -19.39
CA ALA A 53 1.96 11.92 -18.51
C ALA A 53 1.99 11.42 -17.06
N TRP A 54 2.68 10.30 -16.83
CA TRP A 54 2.58 9.47 -15.62
C TRP A 54 2.90 10.19 -14.30
N ALA A 55 3.95 11.00 -14.27
CA ALA A 55 4.30 11.79 -13.09
C ALA A 55 3.20 12.83 -12.75
N GLY A 56 2.56 13.41 -13.76
CA GLY A 56 1.42 14.29 -13.59
C GLY A 56 0.21 13.51 -13.06
N ALA A 57 -0.14 12.40 -13.71
CA ALA A 57 -1.25 11.54 -13.33
C ALA A 57 -1.13 11.07 -11.88
N ALA A 58 0.08 10.73 -11.42
CA ALA A 58 0.32 10.25 -10.06
C ALA A 58 0.02 11.34 -9.02
N ARG A 59 0.46 12.59 -9.28
CA ARG A 59 0.15 13.72 -8.40
C ARG A 59 -1.34 14.04 -8.39
N THR A 60 -1.99 14.10 -9.55
CA THR A 60 -3.42 14.34 -9.67
C THR A 60 -4.25 13.25 -8.98
N TYR A 61 -3.83 11.97 -9.07
CA TYR A 61 -4.49 10.88 -8.36
C TYR A 61 -4.34 11.00 -6.84
N ALA A 62 -3.14 11.33 -6.35
CA ALA A 62 -2.92 11.55 -4.91
C ALA A 62 -3.73 12.74 -4.38
N GLU A 63 -3.85 13.83 -5.14
CA GLU A 63 -4.73 14.97 -4.83
C GLU A 63 -6.21 14.54 -4.77
N LEU A 64 -6.63 13.69 -5.71
CA LEU A 64 -7.99 13.16 -5.76
C LEU A 64 -8.30 12.25 -4.55
N GLU A 65 -7.36 11.38 -4.15
CA GLU A 65 -7.47 10.57 -2.92
C GLU A 65 -7.56 11.44 -1.67
N ALA A 66 -6.77 12.52 -1.62
CA ALA A 66 -6.72 13.43 -0.47
C ALA A 66 -8.04 14.21 -0.25
N ILE A 67 -8.91 14.32 -1.26
CA ILE A 67 -10.26 14.89 -1.09
C ILE A 67 -11.12 14.03 -0.14
N GLY A 68 -10.83 12.73 -0.06
CA GLY A 68 -11.52 11.79 0.82
C GLY A 68 -12.95 11.46 0.40
N LEU A 69 -13.32 11.72 -0.87
CA LEU A 69 -14.56 11.24 -1.45
C LEU A 69 -14.37 9.83 -2.02
N PRO A 70 -15.41 8.97 -2.01
CA PRO A 70 -15.34 7.66 -2.66
C PRO A 70 -15.01 7.81 -4.15
N LEU A 71 -14.01 7.06 -4.61
CA LEU A 71 -13.59 7.04 -6.02
C LEU A 71 -14.42 6.03 -6.81
N GLY A 72 -14.69 6.34 -8.08
CA GLY A 72 -15.35 5.43 -9.00
C GLY A 72 -14.36 4.42 -9.62
N VAL A 73 -14.91 3.49 -10.39
CA VAL A 73 -14.13 2.42 -11.05
C VAL A 73 -13.09 3.01 -12.01
N ASP A 74 -13.45 4.07 -12.74
CA ASP A 74 -12.57 4.65 -13.76
C ASP A 74 -11.41 5.44 -13.12
N GLU A 75 -11.66 6.18 -12.03
CA GLU A 75 -10.59 6.80 -11.25
C GLU A 75 -9.64 5.75 -10.67
N LEU A 76 -10.17 4.70 -10.03
CA LEU A 76 -9.36 3.62 -9.45
C LEU A 76 -8.52 2.90 -10.51
N TYR A 77 -9.11 2.61 -11.67
CA TYR A 77 -8.40 1.98 -12.78
C TYR A 77 -7.32 2.91 -13.38
N ALA A 78 -7.60 4.21 -13.54
CA ALA A 78 -6.61 5.19 -13.96
C ALA A 78 -5.45 5.34 -12.94
N GLY A 79 -5.76 5.28 -11.65
CA GLY A 79 -4.76 5.21 -10.58
C GLY A 79 -3.91 3.95 -10.63
N ALA A 80 -4.52 2.79 -10.94
CA ALA A 80 -3.79 1.53 -11.10
C ALA A 80 -2.85 1.56 -12.31
N LEU A 81 -3.31 2.07 -13.46
CA LEU A 81 -2.46 2.28 -14.65
C LEU A 81 -1.23 3.13 -14.33
N THR A 82 -1.46 4.23 -13.60
CA THR A 82 -0.40 5.16 -13.20
C THR A 82 0.61 4.48 -12.26
N ALA A 83 0.14 3.77 -11.24
CA ALA A 83 1.02 3.01 -10.33
C ALA A 83 1.83 1.95 -11.06
N ARG A 84 1.23 1.21 -12.00
CA ARG A 84 1.92 0.18 -12.78
C ARG A 84 3.10 0.77 -13.54
N GLN A 85 2.90 1.92 -14.15
CA GLN A 85 3.93 2.59 -14.91
C GLN A 85 5.06 3.16 -14.04
N LEU A 86 4.78 3.44 -12.77
CA LEU A 86 5.78 3.85 -11.78
C LEU A 86 6.45 2.67 -11.06
N GLY A 87 6.03 1.43 -11.33
CA GLY A 87 6.54 0.22 -10.68
C GLY A 87 5.92 -0.08 -9.31
N GLU A 88 4.88 0.66 -8.89
CA GLU A 88 4.28 0.55 -7.56
C GLU A 88 3.20 -0.55 -7.52
N MET A 89 3.60 -1.81 -7.74
CA MET A 89 2.65 -2.91 -7.97
C MET A 89 1.71 -3.22 -6.79
N ALA A 90 2.12 -2.93 -5.56
CA ALA A 90 1.22 -3.01 -4.40
C ALA A 90 0.03 -2.05 -4.53
N LEU A 91 0.29 -0.79 -4.94
CA LEU A 91 -0.76 0.20 -5.19
C LEU A 91 -1.64 -0.20 -6.38
N VAL A 92 -1.07 -0.82 -7.42
CA VAL A 92 -1.86 -1.38 -8.53
C VAL A 92 -2.86 -2.39 -8.00
N TYR A 93 -2.39 -3.34 -7.20
CA TYR A 93 -3.23 -4.39 -6.63
C TYR A 93 -4.35 -3.82 -5.75
N GLU A 94 -4.03 -2.91 -4.83
CA GLU A 94 -4.99 -2.29 -3.93
C GLU A 94 -6.09 -1.52 -4.68
N ARG A 95 -5.70 -0.74 -5.69
CA ARG A 95 -6.63 0.07 -6.49
C ARG A 95 -7.53 -0.81 -7.36
N LEU A 96 -6.99 -1.87 -7.95
CA LEU A 96 -7.79 -2.84 -8.73
C LEU A 96 -8.73 -3.65 -7.84
N LEU A 97 -8.31 -4.02 -6.64
CA LEU A 97 -9.16 -4.72 -5.68
C LEU A 97 -10.32 -3.82 -5.24
N ALA A 98 -10.06 -2.53 -5.02
CA ALA A 98 -11.12 -1.54 -4.76
C ALA A 98 -12.06 -1.39 -5.98
N ALA A 99 -11.51 -1.33 -7.20
CA ALA A 99 -12.31 -1.23 -8.42
C ALA A 99 -13.19 -2.47 -8.64
N ALA A 100 -12.65 -3.68 -8.43
CA ALA A 100 -13.36 -4.95 -8.57
C ALA A 100 -14.55 -5.09 -7.61
N LYS A 101 -14.46 -4.48 -6.41
CA LYS A 101 -15.57 -4.43 -5.44
C LYS A 101 -16.74 -3.57 -5.93
N LEU A 102 -16.47 -2.58 -6.76
CA LEU A 102 -17.48 -1.71 -7.36
C LEU A 102 -18.03 -2.29 -8.66
N ASP A 103 -17.14 -2.82 -9.51
CA ASP A 103 -17.47 -3.43 -10.78
C ASP A 103 -16.44 -4.53 -11.15
N GLY A 104 -16.92 -5.77 -11.21
CA GLY A 104 -16.12 -6.97 -11.53
C GLY A 104 -15.81 -7.13 -13.01
N ARG A 105 -15.49 -6.04 -13.73
CA ARG A 105 -15.16 -6.08 -15.15
C ARG A 105 -14.03 -7.07 -15.40
N ARG A 106 -14.17 -7.90 -16.43
CA ARG A 106 -13.22 -8.96 -16.76
C ARG A 106 -11.77 -8.48 -16.80
N GLU A 107 -11.51 -7.32 -17.38
CA GLU A 107 -10.16 -6.75 -17.47
C GLU A 107 -9.50 -6.55 -16.10
N ILE A 108 -10.25 -6.06 -15.11
CA ILE A 108 -9.74 -5.84 -13.74
C ILE A 108 -9.42 -7.18 -13.09
N VAL A 109 -10.30 -8.17 -13.26
CA VAL A 109 -10.10 -9.53 -12.73
C VAL A 109 -8.90 -10.21 -13.38
N ASP A 110 -8.74 -10.09 -14.70
CA ASP A 110 -7.62 -10.65 -15.46
C ASP A 110 -6.29 -10.03 -14.98
N TRP A 111 -6.27 -8.73 -14.67
CA TRP A 111 -5.09 -8.06 -14.10
C TRP A 111 -4.79 -8.52 -12.68
N LEU A 112 -5.79 -8.61 -11.79
CA LEU A 112 -5.60 -9.11 -10.44
C LEU A 112 -5.01 -10.52 -10.45
N TRP A 113 -5.54 -11.39 -11.30
CA TRP A 113 -5.02 -12.75 -11.47
C TRP A 113 -3.57 -12.76 -12.00
N ALA A 114 -3.23 -11.88 -12.95
CA ALA A 114 -1.86 -11.75 -13.44
C ALA A 114 -0.90 -11.27 -12.34
N ILE A 115 -1.36 -10.41 -11.42
CA ILE A 115 -0.57 -9.97 -10.27
C ILE A 115 -0.38 -11.12 -9.28
N ASP A 116 -1.47 -11.79 -8.89
CA ASP A 116 -1.46 -12.89 -7.91
C ASP A 116 -0.59 -14.08 -8.36
N THR A 117 -0.46 -14.30 -9.68
CA THR A 117 0.35 -15.37 -10.25
C THR A 117 1.76 -14.95 -10.66
N GLY A 118 2.01 -13.64 -10.78
CA GLY A 118 3.28 -13.10 -11.27
C GLY A 118 4.14 -12.44 -10.20
N TYR A 119 3.58 -12.10 -9.03
CA TYR A 119 4.23 -11.29 -8.02
C TYR A 119 4.07 -11.89 -6.61
N GLY A 120 5.11 -11.76 -5.79
CA GLY A 120 5.10 -12.14 -4.37
C GLY A 120 5.26 -10.92 -3.45
N ARG A 121 4.73 -11.02 -2.23
CA ARG A 121 4.86 -9.97 -1.20
C ARG A 121 6.24 -9.99 -0.58
N VAL A 122 6.82 -8.80 -0.41
CA VAL A 122 8.14 -8.62 0.16
C VAL A 122 8.13 -7.41 1.10
N SER A 123 8.69 -7.60 2.31
CA SER A 123 8.97 -6.56 3.27
C SER A 123 10.47 -6.58 3.59
N LEU A 124 11.18 -5.56 3.13
CA LEU A 124 12.62 -5.39 3.27
C LEU A 124 12.89 -4.18 4.16
N ALA A 125 13.76 -4.34 5.14
CA ALA A 125 14.22 -3.26 5.99
C ALA A 125 15.73 -3.35 6.20
N GLY A 126 16.38 -2.19 6.28
CA GLY A 126 17.77 -2.04 6.68
C GLY A 126 18.02 -0.67 7.31
N ASP A 127 19.30 -0.38 7.57
CA ASP A 127 19.71 0.91 8.11
C ASP A 127 19.59 2.01 7.02
N PRO A 128 18.79 3.08 7.22
CA PRO A 128 18.71 4.18 6.26
C PRO A 128 20.05 4.90 6.04
N ALA A 129 20.97 4.86 7.01
CA ALA A 129 22.31 5.43 6.86
C ALA A 129 23.23 4.58 5.94
N SER A 130 22.90 3.31 5.75
CA SER A 130 23.58 2.38 4.84
C SER A 130 22.52 1.50 4.16
N PRO A 131 21.72 2.08 3.25
CA PRO A 131 20.54 1.43 2.72
C PRO A 131 20.89 0.10 2.05
N PRO A 132 20.03 -0.93 2.19
CA PRO A 132 20.28 -2.23 1.59
C PRO A 132 20.24 -2.13 0.06
N THR A 133 21.09 -2.93 -0.59
CA THR A 133 21.13 -3.08 -2.04
C THR A 133 20.25 -4.24 -2.47
N LEU A 134 19.43 -4.04 -3.49
CA LEU A 134 18.58 -5.07 -4.11
C LEU A 134 19.02 -5.29 -5.56
N SER A 135 19.21 -6.54 -5.97
CA SER A 135 19.44 -6.91 -7.37
C SER A 135 18.69 -8.18 -7.74
N ALA A 136 18.14 -8.24 -8.95
CA ALA A 136 17.58 -9.48 -9.50
C ALA A 136 18.73 -10.35 -10.07
N ASP A 137 18.75 -11.65 -9.76
CA ASP A 137 19.74 -12.57 -10.32
C ASP A 137 19.55 -12.75 -11.84
N THR A 138 18.30 -12.72 -12.29
CA THR A 138 17.94 -12.68 -13.72
C THR A 138 17.15 -11.40 -14.01
N PRO A 139 17.57 -10.56 -14.97
CA PRO A 139 16.85 -9.33 -15.31
C PRO A 139 15.43 -9.63 -15.81
N PRO A 140 14.39 -8.92 -15.31
CA PRO A 140 13.04 -9.09 -15.83
C PRO A 140 12.91 -8.69 -17.30
N LEU A 141 12.20 -9.50 -18.07
CA LEU A 141 12.02 -9.28 -19.51
C LEU A 141 10.96 -8.22 -19.82
N LEU A 142 9.91 -8.16 -19.00
CA LEU A 142 8.80 -7.24 -19.20
C LEU A 142 9.15 -5.84 -18.65
N PRO A 143 8.86 -4.75 -19.40
CA PRO A 143 9.13 -3.38 -18.95
C PRO A 143 8.54 -3.05 -17.57
N GLU A 144 7.31 -3.49 -17.29
CA GLU A 144 6.63 -3.27 -16.01
C GLU A 144 7.30 -4.00 -14.84
N GLN A 145 7.88 -5.18 -15.09
CA GLN A 145 8.61 -5.91 -14.05
C GLN A 145 9.94 -5.22 -13.76
N ARG A 146 10.61 -4.69 -14.78
CA ARG A 146 11.82 -3.86 -14.57
C ARG A 146 11.50 -2.61 -13.76
N ALA A 147 10.45 -1.88 -14.15
CA ALA A 147 10.00 -0.70 -13.41
C ALA A 147 9.68 -1.02 -11.95
N CYS A 148 9.08 -2.19 -11.68
CA CYS A 148 8.80 -2.67 -10.33
C CYS A 148 10.07 -2.88 -9.49
N VAL A 149 11.10 -3.51 -10.07
CA VAL A 149 12.39 -3.72 -9.39
C VAL A 149 13.11 -2.39 -9.18
N GLU A 150 13.10 -1.49 -10.16
CA GLU A 150 13.70 -0.15 -10.07
C GLU A 150 13.00 0.70 -8.99
N ALA A 151 11.67 0.62 -8.89
CA ALA A 151 10.91 1.29 -7.84
C ALA A 151 11.31 0.75 -6.45
N ALA A 152 11.39 -0.57 -6.28
CA ALA A 152 11.82 -1.19 -5.02
C ALA A 152 13.25 -0.77 -4.63
N GLN A 153 14.17 -0.75 -5.59
CA GLN A 153 15.55 -0.26 -5.39
C GLN A 153 15.56 1.20 -4.96
N ARG A 154 14.76 2.06 -5.60
CA ARG A 154 14.62 3.48 -5.25
C ARG A 154 14.12 3.63 -3.81
N HIS A 155 13.03 2.96 -3.44
CA HIS A 155 12.47 2.97 -2.09
C HIS A 155 13.49 2.56 -1.03
N LEU A 156 14.24 1.48 -1.28
CA LEU A 156 15.31 1.03 -0.38
C LEU A 156 16.43 2.07 -0.27
N SER A 157 16.85 2.67 -1.39
CA SER A 157 17.93 3.68 -1.36
C SER A 157 17.52 4.97 -0.66
N GLU A 158 16.25 5.36 -0.74
CA GLU A 158 15.74 6.62 -0.18
C GLU A 158 15.35 6.47 1.29
N SER A 159 14.77 5.34 1.69
CA SER A 159 14.17 5.16 3.01
C SER A 159 14.79 4.03 3.86
N GLY A 160 15.65 3.20 3.25
CA GLY A 160 16.14 1.96 3.86
C GLY A 160 15.08 0.86 3.94
N ARG A 161 13.88 1.07 3.38
CA ARG A 161 12.74 0.17 3.50
C ARG A 161 11.98 0.02 2.19
N PHE A 162 11.37 -1.15 2.02
CA PHE A 162 10.42 -1.42 0.94
C PHE A 162 9.39 -2.43 1.43
N ASP A 163 8.11 -2.08 1.33
CA ASP A 163 7.00 -2.99 1.57
C ASP A 163 6.12 -2.98 0.34
N GLY A 164 6.02 -4.12 -0.35
CA GLY A 164 5.29 -4.17 -1.60
C GLY A 164 5.33 -5.53 -2.29
N LEU A 165 5.21 -5.48 -3.62
CA LEU A 165 5.21 -6.66 -4.48
C LEU A 165 6.46 -6.64 -5.38
N LEU A 166 7.10 -7.79 -5.55
CA LEU A 166 8.14 -8.01 -6.54
C LEU A 166 7.74 -9.13 -7.51
N PRO A 167 8.16 -9.07 -8.79
CA PRO A 167 7.98 -10.18 -9.71
C PRO A 167 8.57 -11.47 -9.15
N ALA A 168 7.96 -12.60 -9.45
CA ALA A 168 8.50 -13.91 -9.10
C ALA A 168 9.95 -14.07 -9.59
N GLY A 169 10.80 -14.64 -8.74
CA GLY A 169 12.20 -14.91 -9.10
C GLY A 169 13.16 -14.81 -7.93
N THR A 170 14.45 -14.93 -8.24
CA THR A 170 15.53 -14.87 -7.26
C THR A 170 16.17 -13.49 -7.26
N TYR A 171 16.32 -12.95 -6.04
CA TYR A 171 16.91 -11.65 -5.78
C TYR A 171 18.06 -11.79 -4.78
N ARG A 172 18.90 -10.76 -4.74
CA ARG A 172 19.92 -10.58 -3.70
C ARG A 172 19.68 -9.30 -2.96
N VAL A 173 19.62 -9.39 -1.64
CA VAL A 173 19.59 -8.24 -0.74
C VAL A 173 20.89 -8.23 0.06
N ASN A 174 21.77 -7.25 -0.17
CA ASN A 174 23.13 -7.24 0.38
C ASN A 174 23.90 -8.56 0.15
N GLY A 175 23.69 -9.18 -1.02
CA GLY A 175 24.31 -10.46 -1.40
C GLY A 175 23.60 -11.71 -0.88
N VAL A 176 22.66 -11.59 0.06
CA VAL A 176 21.84 -12.69 0.57
C VAL A 176 20.78 -13.05 -0.48
N ALA A 177 20.77 -14.30 -0.92
CA ALA A 177 19.78 -14.78 -1.88
C ALA A 177 18.40 -14.91 -1.22
N VAL A 178 17.39 -14.44 -1.93
CA VAL A 178 15.99 -14.40 -1.52
C VAL A 178 15.15 -14.83 -2.72
N GLU A 179 14.24 -15.76 -2.51
CA GLU A 179 13.31 -16.22 -3.54
C GLU A 179 11.93 -15.61 -3.30
N VAL A 180 11.36 -14.99 -4.33
CA VAL A 180 10.01 -14.41 -4.30
C VAL A 180 9.09 -15.37 -5.06
N ILE A 181 8.14 -15.97 -4.34
CA ILE A 181 7.18 -16.94 -4.88
C ILE A 181 5.76 -16.36 -4.76
N PRO A 182 4.99 -16.25 -5.85
CA PRO A 182 3.62 -15.77 -5.82
C PRO A 182 2.70 -16.69 -5.01
N GLY A 183 1.78 -16.09 -4.24
CA GLY A 183 0.80 -16.82 -3.43
C GLY A 183 1.34 -17.51 -2.18
N GLU A 184 2.64 -17.42 -1.90
CA GLU A 184 3.25 -17.92 -0.66
C GLU A 184 3.35 -16.84 0.43
N ASP A 185 3.85 -17.25 1.60
CA ASP A 185 4.08 -16.35 2.72
C ASP A 185 5.00 -15.19 2.32
N PRO A 186 4.75 -13.96 2.83
CA PRO A 186 5.58 -12.81 2.52
C PRO A 186 7.05 -13.05 2.88
N VAL A 187 7.93 -12.67 1.97
CA VAL A 187 9.35 -12.60 2.26
C VAL A 187 9.59 -11.43 3.20
N VAL A 188 10.09 -11.70 4.41
CA VAL A 188 10.45 -10.67 5.39
C VAL A 188 11.94 -10.74 5.67
N LEU A 189 12.65 -9.64 5.40
CA LEU A 189 14.08 -9.53 5.67
C LEU A 189 14.40 -8.21 6.38
N ASP A 190 14.86 -8.32 7.62
CA ASP A 190 15.37 -7.19 8.42
C ASP A 190 16.89 -7.29 8.55
N LEU A 191 17.59 -6.33 7.96
CA LEU A 191 19.04 -6.21 7.95
C LEU A 191 19.55 -5.15 8.94
N THR A 192 18.67 -4.61 9.77
CA THR A 192 19.04 -3.59 10.76
C THR A 192 19.96 -4.24 11.81
N PRO A 193 21.16 -3.67 12.07
CA PRO A 193 22.05 -4.23 13.08
C PRO A 193 21.36 -4.20 14.45
N ALA A 194 21.48 -5.29 15.21
CA ALA A 194 20.96 -5.34 16.58
C ALA A 194 21.54 -4.16 17.38
N PRO A 195 20.74 -3.50 18.25
CA PRO A 195 21.22 -2.37 19.02
C PRO A 195 22.41 -2.81 19.87
N THR A 196 23.60 -2.31 19.53
CA THR A 196 24.80 -2.58 20.30
C THR A 196 24.64 -1.90 21.66
N GLY A 197 24.29 -2.70 22.66
CA GLY A 197 24.13 -2.24 24.03
C GLY A 197 25.40 -1.48 24.46
N ARG A 198 25.25 -0.18 24.74
CA ARG A 198 26.31 0.64 25.33
C ARG A 198 26.81 -0.07 26.59
N ARG A 199 28.01 -0.68 26.53
CA ARG A 199 28.78 -0.99 27.73
C ARG A 199 29.10 0.34 28.40
N ARG A 200 28.34 0.70 29.44
CA ARG A 200 28.71 1.77 30.36
C ARG A 200 30.08 1.39 30.95
N ARG A 201 31.08 2.23 30.68
CA ARG A 201 32.32 2.26 31.45
C ARG A 201 32.06 2.96 32.77
#